data_AF-A0A947GM03-F1
#
_entry.id   AF-A0A947GM03-F1
#
_cell.length_a   1.000
_cell.length_b   1.000
_cell.length_c   1.000
_cell.angle_alpha   90.00
_cell.angle_beta   90.00
_cell.angle_gamma   90.00
#
_symmetry.space_group_name_H-M   'P 1'
#
loop_
_entity.id
_entity.type
_entity.pdbx_description
1 polymer ?
#
loop_
_entity_poly.entity_id
_entity_poly.type
_entity_poly.pdbx_seq_one_letter_code
_entity_poly.pdbx_strand_id
1 'polypeptide(L)'
;MIDAQGWGEYAQAWSVERFADDGAALRCTCPACTGALNTIREQTILPSDGTAANGKPIFNWDEAAAQLTRGGYTWSAVQGAAITITYAFRSTEPATMPEGTGGFVRFNAAQIAAAEAALALWSDVANITFVRVGSGASGDGAYSNNATILFSNYTTETDSAAGFAYLPSPGQTGSASLAGDIWIDGSEAYNSTPVFGDYGAQVLAHEIGHAIGLRHPGDYDGGTPTYDADASYWQDARMFTIMSYFGSGNTGGSLPAFSAGPQLHDIAAAQRLYGANTNTRTGDTVYGFNSNTGREHYTLTSASSNAVFSVWDGGGVDTLDLSGYATNSNIDLRAESFSSAGPGNGGAAGLYNISIAAGVVIENATGGSGNDT
;
A
#
# COMPACT_ATOMS: atom_id res chain seq x y z
N MET A 1 40.07 -9.32 -8.02
CA MET A 1 39.40 -8.11 -7.50
C MET A 1 38.20 -7.90 -8.39
N ILE A 2 37.04 -8.38 -7.94
CA ILE A 2 35.76 -8.22 -8.62
C ILE A 2 34.87 -7.42 -7.68
N ASP A 3 34.29 -6.39 -8.29
CA ASP A 3 33.51 -5.28 -7.77
C ASP A 3 32.17 -5.72 -7.15
N ALA A 4 31.76 -4.99 -6.12
CA ALA A 4 30.55 -5.17 -5.34
C ALA A 4 29.50 -4.15 -5.80
N GLN A 5 28.64 -4.54 -6.75
CA GLN A 5 27.39 -3.81 -7.03
C GLN A 5 26.29 -4.33 -6.09
N GLY A 6 26.17 -3.67 -4.93
CA GLY A 6 24.99 -3.75 -4.07
C GLY A 6 23.91 -2.83 -4.62
N TRP A 7 22.79 -3.42 -5.06
CA TRP A 7 21.55 -2.69 -5.32
C TRP A 7 20.87 -2.46 -3.97
N GLY A 8 21.28 -1.38 -3.29
CA GLY A 8 20.47 -0.79 -2.23
C GLY A 8 19.20 -0.20 -2.84
N GLU A 9 18.16 -0.08 -2.03
CA GLU A 9 16.99 0.76 -2.35
C GLU A 9 17.49 2.20 -2.53
N TYR A 10 17.87 2.54 -3.75
CA TYR A 10 18.26 3.90 -4.11
C TYR A 10 17.03 4.79 -3.97
N ALA A 11 17.23 5.98 -3.40
CA ALA A 11 16.25 7.06 -3.42
C ALA A 11 15.86 7.36 -4.87
N GLN A 12 14.73 6.82 -5.32
CA GLN A 12 14.10 7.18 -6.59
C GLN A 12 13.14 8.33 -6.32
N ALA A 13 12.98 9.22 -7.29
CA ALA A 13 12.21 10.43 -7.09
C ALA A 13 10.70 10.13 -7.01
N TRP A 14 10.02 10.81 -6.08
CA TRP A 14 8.73 10.40 -5.54
C TRP A 14 7.59 11.34 -5.98
N SER A 15 6.34 10.87 -5.81
CA SER A 15 5.08 11.55 -6.16
C SER A 15 4.92 12.96 -5.54
N VAL A 16 4.00 13.79 -6.05
CA VAL A 16 3.79 15.17 -5.53
C VAL A 16 2.31 15.39 -5.25
N GLU A 17 1.91 15.55 -3.99
CA GLU A 17 0.58 16.08 -3.65
C GLU A 17 0.59 17.63 -3.67
N ARG A 18 -0.55 18.28 -3.93
CA ARG A 18 -0.68 19.75 -3.88
C ARG A 18 -1.77 20.17 -2.90
N PHE A 19 -1.45 21.05 -1.95
CA PHE A 19 -2.33 21.45 -0.84
C PHE A 19 -2.53 22.96 -0.67
N ALA A 20 -3.68 23.32 -0.08
CA ALA A 20 -3.99 24.62 0.54
C ALA A 20 -4.33 24.38 2.03
N ASP A 21 -3.87 25.28 2.89
CA ASP A 21 -3.52 25.07 4.30
C ASP A 21 -4.64 25.39 5.34
N ASP A 22 -4.49 24.85 6.57
CA ASP A 22 -4.84 25.40 7.90
C ASP A 22 -5.39 24.39 8.96
N GLY A 23 -4.48 23.87 9.81
CA GLY A 23 -4.47 24.15 11.28
C GLY A 23 -5.32 23.37 12.31
N ALA A 24 -4.60 22.60 13.17
CA ALA A 24 -4.64 22.54 14.65
C ALA A 24 -5.08 21.23 15.36
N ALA A 25 -4.19 20.76 16.26
CA ALA A 25 -4.24 19.52 17.05
C ALA A 25 -4.64 19.74 18.53
N LEU A 26 -5.09 18.68 19.21
CA LEU A 26 -5.28 18.61 20.67
C LEU A 26 -4.92 17.22 21.22
N ARG A 27 -4.06 17.19 22.25
CA ARG A 27 -3.53 16.00 22.96
C ARG A 27 -4.21 15.80 24.32
N CYS A 28 -4.26 14.56 24.82
CA CYS A 28 -4.39 14.24 26.26
C CYS A 28 -3.67 12.91 26.59
N THR A 29 -3.12 12.81 27.81
CA THR A 29 -2.27 11.71 28.34
C THR A 29 -2.84 11.16 29.65
N CYS A 30 -2.61 9.87 29.99
CA CYS A 30 -2.36 9.41 31.37
C CYS A 30 -1.87 7.92 31.46
N PRO A 31 -0.93 7.54 32.35
CA PRO A 31 -0.27 6.21 32.41
C PRO A 31 -0.68 5.34 33.62
N ALA A 32 -0.77 4.01 33.47
CA ALA A 32 -0.56 3.01 34.54
C ALA A 32 -0.70 1.57 34.04
N CYS A 33 0.40 0.79 34.07
CA CYS A 33 0.50 -0.55 34.69
C CYS A 33 1.81 -1.24 34.26
N THR A 34 2.85 -1.10 35.08
CA THR A 34 4.08 -1.90 35.01
C THR A 34 3.92 -3.20 35.80
N GLY A 35 4.15 -4.35 35.18
CA GLY A 35 4.27 -5.65 35.85
C GLY A 35 5.04 -6.65 34.98
N ALA A 36 6.25 -7.01 35.40
CA ALA A 36 7.17 -7.87 34.67
C ALA A 36 6.76 -9.35 34.66
N LEU A 37 6.95 -10.05 33.54
CA LEU A 37 6.97 -11.51 33.46
C LEU A 37 8.19 -11.99 32.64
N ASN A 38 8.86 -13.00 33.20
CA ASN A 38 10.04 -13.67 32.66
C ASN A 38 9.71 -14.52 31.41
N THR A 39 10.55 -14.36 30.39
CA THR A 39 10.98 -15.36 29.38
C THR A 39 9.91 -16.31 28.81
N ILE A 40 8.99 -15.74 28.05
CA ILE A 40 8.61 -16.30 26.74
C ILE A 40 9.50 -15.55 25.74
N ARG A 41 10.01 -16.18 24.66
CA ARG A 41 10.55 -15.36 23.55
C ARG A 41 9.35 -14.56 23.04
N GLU A 42 9.27 -13.31 23.48
CA GLU A 42 8.21 -12.38 23.16
C GLU A 42 8.27 -12.17 21.65
N GLN A 43 7.42 -12.91 20.92
CA GLN A 43 7.09 -12.56 19.55
C GLN A 43 6.66 -11.10 19.61
N THR A 44 7.50 -10.24 19.04
CA THR A 44 7.47 -8.81 19.28
C THR A 44 6.25 -8.25 18.57
N ILE A 45 5.17 -7.99 19.33
CA ILE A 45 4.21 -6.99 18.87
C ILE A 45 5.03 -5.72 18.71
N LEU A 46 5.11 -5.19 17.49
CA LEU A 46 5.77 -3.91 17.28
C LEU A 46 5.10 -2.88 18.19
N PRO A 47 5.87 -1.98 18.81
CA PRO A 47 5.29 -1.06 19.77
C PRO A 47 4.16 -0.26 19.11
N SER A 48 3.05 -0.12 19.82
CA SER A 48 1.84 0.56 19.36
C SER A 48 1.59 1.89 20.08
N ASP A 49 2.47 2.26 21.01
CA ASP A 49 2.43 3.55 21.69
C ASP A 49 3.83 4.01 22.15
N GLY A 50 3.90 5.25 22.62
CA GLY A 50 5.10 5.82 23.21
C GLY A 50 6.02 6.51 22.20
N THR A 51 7.33 6.34 22.37
CA THR A 51 8.35 7.07 21.61
C THR A 51 9.50 6.13 21.30
N ALA A 52 9.88 6.05 20.03
CA ALA A 52 10.96 5.21 19.57
C ALA A 52 12.33 5.76 20.01
N ALA A 53 13.37 4.94 19.90
CA ALA A 53 14.73 5.32 20.29
C ALA A 53 15.28 6.55 19.52
N ASN A 54 14.76 6.81 18.31
CA ASN A 54 15.08 7.99 17.51
C ASN A 54 14.23 9.22 17.86
N GLY A 55 13.42 9.17 18.92
CA GLY A 55 12.61 10.29 19.40
C GLY A 55 11.29 10.51 18.67
N LYS A 56 11.00 9.74 17.61
CA LYS A 56 9.72 9.84 16.88
C LYS A 56 8.59 9.18 17.69
N PRO A 57 7.37 9.75 17.69
CA PRO A 57 6.22 9.10 18.33
C PRO A 57 5.92 7.78 17.64
N ILE A 58 5.41 6.83 18.41
CA ILE A 58 4.97 5.52 17.94
C ILE A 58 3.44 5.56 17.89
N PHE A 59 2.88 5.28 16.71
CA PHE A 59 1.43 5.29 16.50
C PHE A 59 0.85 3.88 16.57
N ASN A 60 -0.32 3.73 17.16
CA ASN A 60 -1.15 2.55 16.89
C ASN A 60 -1.80 2.68 15.50
N TRP A 61 -2.50 1.64 15.06
CA TRP A 61 -3.13 1.60 13.74
C TRP A 61 -4.20 2.68 13.53
N ASP A 62 -4.96 3.06 14.56
CA ASP A 62 -6.00 4.11 14.42
C ASP A 62 -5.36 5.50 14.35
N GLU A 63 -4.29 5.74 15.12
CA GLU A 63 -3.49 6.97 15.01
C GLU A 63 -2.82 7.09 13.63
N ALA A 64 -2.26 6.00 13.11
CA ALA A 64 -1.69 5.97 11.77
C ALA A 64 -2.76 6.15 10.68
N ALA A 65 -3.93 5.51 10.82
CA ALA A 65 -5.06 5.70 9.92
C ALA A 65 -5.57 7.15 9.95
N ALA A 66 -5.67 7.77 11.13
CA ALA A 66 -6.03 9.16 11.29
C ALA A 66 -5.00 10.09 10.65
N GLN A 67 -3.70 9.77 10.75
CA GLN A 67 -2.63 10.54 10.13
C GLN A 67 -2.67 10.46 8.61
N LEU A 68 -2.85 9.27 8.03
CA LEU A 68 -3.01 9.06 6.59
C LEU A 68 -4.27 9.74 6.04
N THR A 69 -5.31 9.91 6.86
CA THR A 69 -6.59 10.52 6.46
C THR A 69 -6.78 11.95 6.99
N ARG A 70 -5.71 12.58 7.49
CA ARG A 70 -5.78 13.87 8.22
C ARG A 70 -6.40 15.02 7.44
N GLY A 71 -6.37 14.96 6.10
CA GLY A 71 -6.95 15.99 5.23
C GLY A 71 -8.46 15.90 5.06
N GLY A 72 -9.11 14.82 5.52
CA GLY A 72 -10.56 14.63 5.36
C GLY A 72 -11.01 14.39 3.92
N TYR A 73 -10.09 14.08 3.01
CA TYR A 73 -10.39 13.78 1.61
C TYR A 73 -11.08 12.42 1.49
N THR A 74 -12.23 12.40 0.83
CA THR A 74 -13.00 11.16 0.60
C THR A 74 -14.03 11.40 -0.50
N TRP A 75 -14.46 10.33 -1.16
CA TRP A 75 -15.60 10.37 -2.07
C TRP A 75 -16.95 10.43 -1.36
N SER A 76 -17.01 10.00 -0.10
CA SER A 76 -18.23 9.92 0.69
C SER A 76 -18.38 11.10 1.64
N ALA A 77 -19.56 11.73 1.65
CA ALA A 77 -19.87 12.73 2.68
C ALA A 77 -20.04 12.13 4.09
N VAL A 78 -20.13 10.80 4.19
CA VAL A 78 -20.31 10.06 5.45
C VAL A 78 -19.10 9.14 5.63
N GLN A 79 -18.31 9.40 6.67
CA GLN A 79 -17.18 8.56 7.03
C GLN A 79 -17.63 7.12 7.31
N GLY A 80 -16.88 6.15 6.78
CA GLY A 80 -17.16 4.73 6.94
C GLY A 80 -18.28 4.19 6.04
N ALA A 81 -18.87 5.02 5.17
CA ALA A 81 -19.91 4.57 4.25
C ALA A 81 -19.33 3.95 2.98
N ALA A 82 -19.99 2.88 2.53
CA ALA A 82 -19.68 2.24 1.25
C ALA A 82 -19.88 3.21 0.07
N ILE A 83 -19.07 3.05 -0.97
CA ILE A 83 -19.10 3.91 -2.15
C ILE A 83 -18.92 3.10 -3.44
N THR A 84 -19.56 3.55 -4.51
CA THR A 84 -19.31 3.07 -5.88
C THR A 84 -18.66 4.18 -6.69
N ILE A 85 -17.51 3.90 -7.29
CA ILE A 85 -16.71 4.85 -8.04
C ILE A 85 -16.47 4.29 -9.44
N THR A 86 -16.71 5.10 -10.48
CA THR A 86 -16.36 4.70 -11.84
C THR A 86 -14.90 5.02 -12.14
N TYR A 87 -14.21 4.14 -12.84
CA TYR A 87 -12.86 4.42 -13.35
C TYR A 87 -12.74 4.12 -14.84
N ALA A 88 -11.81 4.78 -15.51
CA ALA A 88 -11.43 4.47 -16.89
C ALA A 88 -9.97 4.82 -17.17
N PHE A 89 -9.46 4.27 -18.26
CA PHE A 89 -8.18 4.69 -18.84
C PHE A 89 -8.46 5.78 -19.88
N ARG A 90 -7.84 6.94 -19.73
CA ARG A 90 -8.14 8.13 -20.53
C ARG A 90 -7.93 7.84 -22.02
N SER A 91 -8.89 8.21 -22.87
CA SER A 91 -8.88 7.89 -24.30
C SER A 91 -8.10 8.91 -25.14
N THR A 92 -8.09 10.17 -24.72
CA THR A 92 -7.44 11.28 -25.43
C THR A 92 -6.77 12.24 -24.46
N GLU A 93 -5.75 12.95 -24.94
CA GLU A 93 -5.12 14.03 -24.19
C GLU A 93 -6.18 15.04 -23.70
N PRO A 94 -6.12 15.48 -22.42
CA PRO A 94 -7.03 16.51 -21.92
C PRO A 94 -6.75 17.86 -22.57
N ALA A 95 -7.74 18.75 -22.56
CA ALA A 95 -7.57 20.12 -23.09
C ALA A 95 -6.48 20.92 -22.34
N THR A 96 -6.22 20.55 -21.08
CA THR A 96 -5.14 21.11 -20.28
C THR A 96 -4.47 19.95 -19.55
N MET A 97 -3.19 19.74 -19.83
CA MET A 97 -2.36 18.80 -19.09
C MET A 97 -2.14 19.33 -17.67
N PRO A 98 -1.96 18.44 -16.68
CA PRO A 98 -1.48 18.85 -15.35
C PRO A 98 -0.24 19.74 -15.45
N GLU A 99 -0.15 20.75 -14.60
CA GLU A 99 1.00 21.66 -14.58
C GLU A 99 2.30 20.88 -14.38
N GLY A 100 3.33 21.24 -15.15
CA GLY A 100 4.62 20.57 -15.13
C GLY A 100 4.68 19.33 -16.03
N THR A 101 3.56 18.82 -16.54
CA THR A 101 3.52 17.59 -17.34
C THR A 101 3.23 17.80 -18.82
N GLY A 102 3.62 16.83 -19.64
CA GLY A 102 3.32 16.80 -21.08
C GLY A 102 3.49 15.42 -21.70
N GLY A 103 3.22 15.33 -23.00
CA GLY A 103 3.40 14.10 -23.77
C GLY A 103 2.45 12.99 -23.31
N PHE A 104 1.14 13.26 -23.36
CA PHE A 104 0.11 12.28 -23.01
C PHE A 104 0.27 10.98 -23.79
N VAL A 105 0.22 9.86 -23.05
CA VAL A 105 0.16 8.52 -23.63
C VAL A 105 -0.96 7.73 -22.93
N ARG A 106 -1.71 6.95 -23.71
CA ARG A 106 -2.70 6.03 -23.17
C ARG A 106 -2.01 4.93 -22.35
N PHE A 107 -2.68 4.45 -21.31
CA PHE A 107 -2.23 3.24 -20.62
C PHE A 107 -2.15 2.05 -21.59
N ASN A 108 -1.08 1.26 -21.48
CA ASN A 108 -0.92 0.02 -22.22
C ASN A 108 -1.57 -1.17 -21.49
N ALA A 109 -1.54 -2.36 -22.10
CA ALA A 109 -2.19 -3.54 -21.54
C ALA A 109 -1.62 -4.00 -20.19
N ALA A 110 -0.30 -3.87 -19.97
CA ALA A 110 0.33 -4.25 -18.70
C ALA A 110 -0.09 -3.28 -17.58
N GLN A 111 -0.09 -1.98 -17.86
CA GLN A 111 -0.54 -0.96 -16.91
C GLN A 111 -2.03 -1.11 -16.57
N ILE A 112 -2.88 -1.41 -17.56
CA ILE A 112 -4.30 -1.70 -17.33
C ILE A 112 -4.47 -2.88 -16.37
N ALA A 113 -3.77 -3.99 -16.62
CA ALA A 113 -3.86 -5.18 -15.79
C ALA A 113 -3.38 -4.92 -14.35
N ALA A 114 -2.25 -4.22 -14.18
CA ALA A 114 -1.71 -3.89 -12.87
C ALA A 114 -2.62 -2.91 -12.09
N ALA A 115 -3.19 -1.90 -12.77
CA ALA A 115 -4.14 -0.98 -12.15
C ALA A 115 -5.43 -1.68 -11.71
N GLU A 116 -6.00 -2.56 -12.55
CA GLU A 116 -7.18 -3.36 -12.19
C GLU A 116 -6.89 -4.31 -11.01
N ALA A 117 -5.69 -4.90 -10.95
CA ALA A 117 -5.27 -5.72 -9.81
C ALA A 117 -5.14 -4.90 -8.51
N ALA A 118 -4.56 -3.70 -8.56
CA ALA A 118 -4.44 -2.80 -7.40
C ALA A 118 -5.82 -2.30 -6.93
N LEU A 119 -6.72 -1.93 -7.85
CA LEU A 119 -8.11 -1.57 -7.54
C LEU A 119 -8.84 -2.72 -6.83
N ALA A 120 -8.64 -3.96 -7.29
CA ALA A 120 -9.21 -5.14 -6.64
C ALA A 120 -8.71 -5.30 -5.20
N LEU A 121 -7.41 -5.11 -4.96
CA LEU A 121 -6.83 -5.19 -3.61
C LEU A 121 -7.36 -4.10 -2.66
N TRP A 122 -7.58 -2.88 -3.16
CA TRP A 122 -8.25 -1.83 -2.37
C TRP A 122 -9.73 -2.17 -2.08
N SER A 123 -10.46 -2.70 -3.06
CA SER A 123 -11.86 -3.12 -2.88
C SER A 123 -12.03 -4.34 -1.97
N ASP A 124 -10.99 -5.17 -1.86
CA ASP A 124 -10.99 -6.32 -0.95
C ASP A 124 -11.03 -5.85 0.51
N VAL A 125 -10.36 -4.74 0.85
CA VAL A 125 -10.14 -4.33 2.25
C VAL A 125 -11.16 -3.29 2.76
N ALA A 126 -11.75 -2.50 1.86
CA ALA A 126 -12.71 -1.45 2.21
C ALA A 126 -13.96 -1.52 1.31
N ASN A 127 -15.11 -0.98 1.74
CA ASN A 127 -16.36 -1.03 0.95
C ASN A 127 -16.36 -0.04 -0.23
N ILE A 128 -15.40 -0.20 -1.14
CA ILE A 128 -15.27 0.56 -2.37
C ILE A 128 -15.58 -0.38 -3.53
N THR A 129 -16.60 -0.04 -4.33
CA THR A 129 -16.90 -0.75 -5.57
C THR A 129 -16.38 0.05 -6.76
N PHE A 130 -15.30 -0.42 -7.38
CA PHE A 130 -14.78 0.18 -8.61
C PHE A 130 -15.49 -0.39 -9.84
N VAL A 131 -16.07 0.49 -10.66
CA VAL A 131 -16.81 0.11 -11.87
C VAL A 131 -16.10 0.65 -13.11
N ARG A 132 -15.60 -0.24 -13.95
CA ARG A 132 -14.89 0.15 -15.16
C ARG A 132 -15.84 0.73 -16.21
N VAL A 133 -15.46 1.86 -16.80
CA VAL A 133 -16.08 2.43 -18.01
C VAL A 133 -15.18 2.14 -19.20
N GLY A 134 -15.44 1.01 -19.87
CA GLY A 134 -14.62 0.47 -20.95
C GLY A 134 -14.44 -1.05 -20.77
N SER A 135 -13.81 -1.71 -21.73
CA SER A 135 -13.54 -3.15 -21.66
C SER A 135 -12.31 -3.58 -22.46
N GLY A 136 -11.67 -4.66 -22.03
CA GLY A 136 -10.44 -5.18 -22.65
C GLY A 136 -9.18 -4.40 -22.26
N ALA A 137 -8.03 -4.75 -22.83
CA ALA A 137 -6.74 -4.13 -22.51
C ALA A 137 -6.10 -3.42 -23.72
N SER A 138 -6.82 -3.32 -24.84
CA SER A 138 -6.36 -2.68 -26.08
C SER A 138 -7.54 -2.28 -26.96
N GLY A 139 -7.26 -1.45 -27.98
CA GLY A 139 -8.27 -0.89 -28.87
C GLY A 139 -9.10 0.21 -28.20
N ASP A 140 -9.90 0.95 -28.98
CA ASP A 140 -10.60 2.14 -28.47
C ASP A 140 -11.65 1.83 -27.40
N GLY A 141 -12.19 0.61 -27.37
CA GLY A 141 -13.12 0.16 -26.32
C GLY A 141 -12.51 0.04 -24.92
N ALA A 142 -11.18 -0.06 -24.81
CA ALA A 142 -10.49 -0.12 -23.52
C ALA A 142 -10.45 1.23 -22.80
N TYR A 143 -10.76 2.33 -23.51
CA TYR A 143 -10.56 3.69 -23.03
C TYR A 143 -11.87 4.49 -22.98
N SER A 144 -11.92 5.43 -22.05
CA SER A 144 -13.04 6.37 -21.90
C SER A 144 -12.56 7.63 -21.18
N ASN A 145 -13.19 8.76 -21.49
CA ASN A 145 -13.02 10.01 -20.73
C ASN A 145 -14.20 10.26 -19.79
N ASN A 146 -15.11 9.30 -19.63
CA ASN A 146 -16.36 9.47 -18.89
C ASN A 146 -16.40 8.56 -17.64
N ALA A 147 -15.48 8.80 -16.71
CA ALA A 147 -15.43 8.13 -15.41
C ALA A 147 -15.04 9.14 -14.32
N THR A 148 -15.19 8.74 -13.05
CA THR A 148 -14.80 9.56 -11.89
C THR A 148 -13.29 9.63 -11.75
N ILE A 149 -12.61 8.48 -11.87
CA ILE A 149 -11.14 8.37 -11.85
C ILE A 149 -10.66 8.10 -13.28
N LEU A 150 -9.76 8.93 -13.80
CA LEU A 150 -9.09 8.68 -15.08
C LEU A 150 -7.60 8.41 -14.90
N PHE A 151 -7.17 7.24 -15.37
CA PHE A 151 -5.75 6.85 -15.43
C PHE A 151 -5.11 7.32 -16.74
N SER A 152 -3.96 7.97 -16.65
CA SER A 152 -3.25 8.57 -17.79
C SER A 152 -1.73 8.45 -17.61
N ASN A 153 -0.96 8.38 -18.71
CA ASN A 153 0.49 8.60 -18.64
C ASN A 153 0.86 10.02 -19.09
N TYR A 154 1.93 10.56 -18.52
CA TYR A 154 2.76 11.61 -19.12
C TYR A 154 4.13 11.03 -19.50
N THR A 155 4.92 11.75 -20.30
CA THR A 155 6.28 11.32 -20.71
C THR A 155 7.33 12.43 -20.58
N THR A 156 6.89 13.62 -20.16
CA THR A 156 7.76 14.74 -19.83
C THR A 156 7.24 15.39 -18.58
N GLU A 157 8.14 15.72 -17.67
CA GLU A 157 7.78 16.42 -16.43
C GLU A 157 8.90 17.34 -15.92
N THR A 158 8.60 18.14 -14.90
CA THR A 158 9.54 19.06 -14.25
C THR A 158 10.04 18.61 -12.88
N ASP A 159 9.35 17.68 -12.21
CA ASP A 159 9.46 17.47 -10.76
C ASP A 159 10.06 16.10 -10.38
N SER A 160 10.37 15.26 -11.38
CA SER A 160 10.89 13.88 -11.27
C SER A 160 9.99 12.90 -10.50
N ALA A 161 8.68 13.10 -10.50
CA ALA A 161 7.73 12.17 -9.88
C ALA A 161 7.52 10.88 -10.68
N ALA A 162 7.53 9.71 -10.03
CA ALA A 162 7.13 8.45 -10.67
C ALA A 162 5.62 8.40 -11.04
N GLY A 163 4.81 9.23 -10.39
CA GLY A 163 3.38 9.39 -10.61
C GLY A 163 2.80 10.42 -9.65
N PHE A 164 1.54 10.78 -9.84
CA PHE A 164 0.76 11.56 -8.87
C PHE A 164 -0.73 11.33 -9.09
N ALA A 165 -1.52 11.66 -8.07
CA ALA A 165 -2.97 11.69 -8.16
C ALA A 165 -3.55 12.93 -7.49
N TYR A 166 -4.76 13.28 -7.89
CA TYR A 166 -5.54 14.30 -7.18
C TYR A 166 -6.39 13.65 -6.11
N LEU A 167 -6.39 14.22 -4.91
CA LEU A 167 -7.23 13.75 -3.81
C LEU A 167 -8.73 13.91 -4.12
N PRO A 168 -9.58 13.04 -3.57
CA PRO A 168 -11.01 13.08 -3.77
C PRO A 168 -11.71 14.14 -2.93
N SER A 169 -12.89 14.55 -3.37
CA SER A 169 -13.79 15.40 -2.59
C SER A 169 -15.23 14.91 -2.73
N PRO A 170 -16.05 14.97 -1.67
CA PRO A 170 -17.46 14.60 -1.76
C PRO A 170 -18.18 15.40 -2.86
N GLY A 171 -18.93 14.70 -3.71
CA GLY A 171 -19.69 15.30 -4.80
C GLY A 171 -18.91 15.70 -6.05
N GLN A 172 -17.57 15.57 -6.07
CA GLN A 172 -16.73 15.88 -7.24
C GLN A 172 -16.52 14.68 -8.18
N THR A 173 -17.57 13.91 -8.46
CA THR A 173 -17.49 12.64 -9.21
C THR A 173 -17.72 12.76 -10.72
N GLY A 174 -17.90 13.99 -11.23
CA GLY A 174 -18.10 14.23 -12.66
C GLY A 174 -16.79 14.07 -13.43
N SER A 175 -16.85 13.56 -14.66
CA SER A 175 -15.69 13.28 -15.52
C SER A 175 -14.90 14.51 -16.00
N ALA A 176 -15.37 15.72 -15.70
CA ALA A 176 -14.64 16.97 -15.90
C ALA A 176 -13.89 17.44 -14.65
N SER A 177 -14.12 16.79 -13.50
CA SER A 177 -13.35 17.01 -12.28
C SER A 177 -11.96 16.40 -12.42
N LEU A 178 -10.96 17.03 -11.81
CA LEU A 178 -9.63 16.45 -11.69
C LEU A 178 -9.53 15.52 -10.47
N ALA A 179 -10.45 15.62 -9.50
CA ALA A 179 -10.42 14.82 -8.28
C ALA A 179 -10.34 13.32 -8.63
N GLY A 180 -9.39 12.61 -8.03
CA GLY A 180 -9.16 11.20 -8.29
C GLY A 180 -8.38 10.85 -9.55
N ASP A 181 -8.12 11.79 -10.46
CA ASP A 181 -7.34 11.48 -11.66
C ASP A 181 -5.91 11.07 -11.28
N ILE A 182 -5.42 10.03 -11.95
CA ILE A 182 -4.11 9.42 -11.70
C ILE A 182 -3.25 9.59 -12.95
N TRP A 183 -2.03 10.06 -12.74
CA TRP A 183 -1.04 10.32 -13.76
C TRP A 183 0.26 9.59 -13.42
N ILE A 184 0.73 8.76 -14.34
CA ILE A 184 1.95 7.96 -14.17
C ILE A 184 3.02 8.44 -15.15
N ASP A 185 4.28 8.51 -14.72
CA ASP A 185 5.37 8.72 -15.66
C ASP A 185 5.59 7.47 -16.51
N GLY A 186 5.11 7.52 -17.75
CA GLY A 186 5.25 6.43 -18.71
C GLY A 186 6.63 6.36 -19.37
N SER A 187 7.55 7.29 -19.08
CA SER A 187 8.93 7.25 -19.56
C SER A 187 9.80 6.27 -18.76
N GLU A 188 9.41 5.97 -17.52
CA GLU A 188 10.11 5.05 -16.63
C GLU A 188 9.80 3.58 -16.96
N ALA A 189 10.86 2.76 -17.05
CA ALA A 189 10.74 1.38 -17.48
C ALA A 189 9.82 0.55 -16.57
N TYR A 190 9.95 0.72 -15.24
CA TYR A 190 9.14 0.03 -14.25
C TYR A 190 7.65 0.42 -14.32
N ASN A 191 7.34 1.66 -14.70
CA ASN A 191 5.97 2.13 -14.89
C ASN A 191 5.38 1.70 -16.24
N SER A 192 6.22 1.52 -17.27
CA SER A 192 5.78 1.10 -18.60
C SER A 192 5.40 -0.38 -18.65
N THR A 193 6.01 -1.22 -17.82
CA THR A 193 5.74 -2.66 -17.72
C THR A 193 5.67 -3.11 -16.26
N PRO A 194 4.68 -2.61 -15.49
CA PRO A 194 4.59 -2.92 -14.06
C PRO A 194 4.28 -4.40 -13.87
N VAL A 195 5.05 -5.05 -12.99
CA VAL A 195 4.85 -6.45 -12.60
C VAL A 195 4.71 -6.57 -11.10
N PHE A 196 3.99 -7.59 -10.64
CA PHE A 196 3.82 -7.83 -9.23
C PHE A 196 5.17 -7.91 -8.48
N GLY A 197 5.29 -7.19 -7.37
CA GLY A 197 6.50 -7.12 -6.55
C GLY A 197 7.52 -6.06 -6.99
N ASP A 198 7.31 -5.39 -8.12
CA ASP A 198 8.16 -4.29 -8.57
C ASP A 198 7.66 -2.92 -8.10
N TYR A 199 8.47 -1.91 -8.39
CA TYR A 199 8.19 -0.54 -8.00
C TYR A 199 6.99 0.08 -8.75
N GLY A 200 6.82 -0.19 -10.06
CA GLY A 200 5.73 0.38 -10.85
C GLY A 200 4.35 -0.11 -10.41
N ALA A 201 4.23 -1.37 -9.99
CA ALA A 201 3.02 -1.90 -9.40
C ALA A 201 2.70 -1.24 -8.04
N GLN A 202 3.72 -0.95 -7.22
CA GLN A 202 3.55 -0.19 -5.99
C GLN A 202 3.12 1.25 -6.28
N VAL A 203 3.70 1.93 -7.27
CA VAL A 203 3.31 3.29 -7.68
C VAL A 203 1.82 3.32 -8.03
N LEU A 204 1.32 2.38 -8.84
CA LEU A 204 -0.11 2.31 -9.14
C LEU A 204 -0.98 2.13 -7.90
N ALA A 205 -0.60 1.23 -6.99
CA ALA A 205 -1.35 1.01 -5.75
C ALA A 205 -1.33 2.25 -4.83
N HIS A 206 -0.20 2.95 -4.78
CA HIS A 206 0.01 4.19 -4.03
C HIS A 206 -0.85 5.34 -4.59
N GLU A 207 -0.81 5.59 -5.90
CA GLU A 207 -1.61 6.64 -6.52
C GLU A 207 -3.12 6.38 -6.41
N ILE A 208 -3.54 5.11 -6.44
CA ILE A 208 -4.92 4.75 -6.11
C ILE A 208 -5.24 5.10 -4.65
N GLY A 209 -4.31 4.91 -3.72
CA GLY A 209 -4.42 5.34 -2.32
C GLY A 209 -4.74 6.84 -2.20
N HIS A 210 -4.00 7.68 -2.93
CA HIS A 210 -4.30 9.11 -3.05
C HIS A 210 -5.67 9.36 -3.68
N ALA A 211 -6.00 8.71 -4.79
CA ALA A 211 -7.30 8.87 -5.45
C ALA A 211 -8.50 8.45 -4.58
N ILE A 212 -8.28 7.67 -3.52
CA ILE A 212 -9.29 7.33 -2.51
C ILE A 212 -9.12 8.08 -1.19
N GLY A 213 -8.18 9.01 -1.07
CA GLY A 213 -8.10 9.98 0.03
C GLY A 213 -7.03 9.75 1.09
N LEU A 214 -6.13 8.78 0.88
CA LEU A 214 -4.95 8.65 1.73
C LEU A 214 -3.90 9.67 1.31
N ARG A 215 -3.19 10.22 2.29
CA ARG A 215 -2.04 11.11 2.10
C ARG A 215 -0.76 10.38 2.44
N HIS A 216 0.38 10.99 2.12
CA HIS A 216 1.63 10.57 2.73
C HIS A 216 1.56 10.62 4.27
N PRO A 217 2.21 9.68 4.98
CA PRO A 217 2.35 9.67 6.44
C PRO A 217 2.83 10.98 7.06
N GLY A 218 3.69 11.73 6.38
CA GLY A 218 4.17 13.05 6.77
C GLY A 218 3.79 14.15 5.77
N ASP A 219 4.12 15.39 6.10
CA ASP A 219 3.94 16.55 5.20
C ASP A 219 5.18 16.72 4.29
N TYR A 220 5.41 15.72 3.45
CA TYR A 220 6.45 15.71 2.42
C TYR A 220 5.83 15.33 1.08
N ASP A 221 6.35 15.93 0.01
CA ASP A 221 5.91 15.74 -1.37
C ASP A 221 7.11 15.94 -2.31
N GLY A 222 7.33 15.01 -3.23
CA GLY A 222 8.42 15.06 -4.21
C GLY A 222 9.81 15.28 -3.62
N GLY A 223 10.77 15.63 -4.48
CA GLY A 223 12.10 16.04 -4.05
C GLY A 223 12.92 14.94 -3.37
N THR A 224 13.59 15.29 -2.25
CA THR A 224 14.54 14.39 -1.55
C THR A 224 14.31 14.31 -0.02
N PRO A 225 13.08 14.02 0.43
CA PRO A 225 12.79 13.87 1.84
C PRO A 225 13.60 12.71 2.44
N THR A 226 13.92 12.84 3.72
CA THR A 226 14.65 11.85 4.50
C THR A 226 13.83 11.43 5.71
N TYR A 227 13.91 10.14 6.07
CA TYR A 227 13.17 9.62 7.21
C TYR A 227 13.47 10.40 8.51
N ASP A 228 14.73 10.71 8.76
CA ASP A 228 15.13 11.41 9.98
C ASP A 228 14.49 12.80 10.09
N ALA A 229 14.48 13.58 9.00
CA ALA A 229 13.96 14.95 9.02
C ALA A 229 12.44 15.02 8.85
N ASP A 230 11.87 14.17 8.00
CA ASP A 230 10.54 14.41 7.42
C ASP A 230 9.48 13.39 7.89
N ALA A 231 9.88 12.22 8.38
CA ALA A 231 8.94 11.24 8.93
C ALA A 231 8.28 11.76 10.21
N SER A 232 6.95 11.82 10.22
CA SER A 232 6.17 12.38 11.34
C SER A 232 6.02 11.43 12.54
N TYR A 233 6.09 10.12 12.30
CA TYR A 233 6.03 9.08 13.32
C TYR A 233 6.96 7.92 12.95
N TRP A 234 7.26 7.05 13.92
CA TRP A 234 8.26 6.00 13.73
C TRP A 234 7.87 5.02 12.62
N GLN A 235 6.61 4.59 12.57
CA GLN A 235 6.08 3.64 11.58
C GLN A 235 5.78 4.25 10.20
N ASP A 236 6.30 5.43 9.89
CA ASP A 236 6.32 5.97 8.53
C ASP A 236 7.40 5.23 7.72
N ALA A 237 7.05 4.02 7.27
CA ALA A 237 7.90 3.17 6.45
C ALA A 237 7.07 2.18 5.62
N ARG A 238 7.63 1.72 4.49
CA ARG A 238 6.96 0.85 3.51
C ARG A 238 6.42 -0.47 4.05
N MET A 239 6.95 -1.00 5.16
CA MET A 239 6.38 -2.21 5.78
C MET A 239 5.01 -1.95 6.44
N PHE A 240 4.70 -0.70 6.77
CA PHE A 240 3.43 -0.34 7.40
C PHE A 240 2.43 0.27 6.41
N THR A 241 2.92 1.05 5.44
CA THR A 241 2.08 1.76 4.47
C THR A 241 2.81 1.95 3.15
N ILE A 242 2.15 1.63 2.03
CA ILE A 242 2.67 1.94 0.69
C ILE A 242 2.69 3.44 0.41
N MET A 243 2.02 4.26 1.23
CA MET A 243 2.06 5.72 1.14
C MET A 243 3.38 6.32 1.65
N SER A 244 4.26 5.53 2.27
CA SER A 244 5.55 6.03 2.76
C SER A 244 6.62 6.07 1.67
N TYR A 245 7.49 7.09 1.73
CA TYR A 245 8.71 7.17 0.92
C TYR A 245 9.91 6.47 1.57
N PHE A 246 9.77 6.02 2.80
CA PHE A 246 10.90 5.55 3.58
C PHE A 246 10.94 4.03 3.59
N GLY A 247 12.13 3.48 3.30
CA GLY A 247 12.35 2.04 3.31
C GLY A 247 12.18 1.46 4.71
N SER A 248 11.77 0.18 4.77
CA SER A 248 11.46 -0.53 6.02
C SER A 248 12.66 -0.69 6.96
N GLY A 249 13.89 -0.53 6.46
CA GLY A 249 15.10 -0.55 7.29
C GLY A 249 15.12 0.52 8.39
N ASN A 250 14.43 1.65 8.20
CA ASN A 250 14.30 2.71 9.21
C ASN A 250 13.57 2.24 10.48
N THR A 251 12.77 1.18 10.36
CA THR A 251 11.96 0.61 11.43
C THR A 251 12.34 -0.85 11.75
N GLY A 252 13.51 -1.30 11.30
CA GLY A 252 14.02 -2.64 11.56
C GLY A 252 13.45 -3.74 10.64
N GLY A 253 12.64 -3.37 9.66
CA GLY A 253 12.16 -4.28 8.61
C GLY A 253 13.14 -4.44 7.46
N SER A 254 12.92 -5.47 6.66
CA SER A 254 13.68 -5.74 5.44
C SER A 254 12.75 -6.44 4.45
N LEU A 255 12.06 -5.63 3.63
CA LEU A 255 11.17 -6.16 2.61
C LEU A 255 11.99 -6.73 1.45
N PRO A 256 11.65 -7.92 0.93
CA PRO A 256 12.33 -8.50 -0.23
C PRO A 256 11.89 -7.94 -1.59
N ALA A 257 10.79 -7.17 -1.61
CA ALA A 257 10.16 -6.63 -2.80
C ALA A 257 9.31 -5.41 -2.43
N PHE A 258 8.78 -4.73 -3.44
CA PHE A 258 7.77 -3.71 -3.23
C PHE A 258 6.39 -4.35 -3.09
N SER A 259 5.54 -3.76 -2.26
CA SER A 259 4.16 -4.21 -2.13
C SER A 259 3.29 -3.59 -3.22
N ALA A 260 2.58 -4.43 -3.97
CA ALA A 260 1.60 -4.01 -4.98
C ALA A 260 0.17 -3.84 -4.41
N GLY A 261 0.01 -3.85 -3.08
CA GLY A 261 -1.28 -3.76 -2.40
C GLY A 261 -1.18 -3.04 -1.04
N PRO A 262 -2.33 -2.68 -0.45
CA PRO A 262 -2.36 -1.97 0.82
C PRO A 262 -1.68 -2.77 1.94
N GLN A 263 -0.85 -2.12 2.74
CA GLN A 263 -0.25 -2.64 3.97
C GLN A 263 -1.11 -2.30 5.20
N LEU A 264 -0.64 -2.69 6.38
CA LEU A 264 -1.38 -2.62 7.63
C LEU A 264 -2.08 -1.28 7.89
N HIS A 265 -1.36 -0.16 7.74
CA HIS A 265 -1.93 1.18 7.98
C HIS A 265 -2.79 1.68 6.82
N ASP A 266 -2.51 1.23 5.59
CA ASP A 266 -3.32 1.53 4.41
C ASP A 266 -4.72 0.93 4.54
N ILE A 267 -4.79 -0.33 4.99
CA ILE A 267 -6.05 -1.03 5.27
C ILE A 267 -6.85 -0.25 6.31
N ALA A 268 -6.23 0.08 7.45
CA ALA A 268 -6.88 0.85 8.50
C ALA A 268 -7.39 2.22 8.00
N ALA A 269 -6.61 2.92 7.20
CA ALA A 269 -6.98 4.21 6.62
C ALA A 269 -8.15 4.11 5.63
N ALA A 270 -8.12 3.14 4.70
CA ALA A 270 -9.22 2.94 3.77
C ALA A 270 -10.51 2.50 4.48
N GLN A 271 -10.41 1.65 5.50
CA GLN A 271 -11.56 1.24 6.32
C GLN A 271 -12.11 2.39 7.16
N ARG A 272 -11.25 3.28 7.66
CA ARG A 272 -11.68 4.52 8.32
C ARG A 272 -12.51 5.40 7.39
N LEU A 273 -12.14 5.50 6.11
CA LEU A 273 -12.87 6.32 5.14
C LEU A 273 -14.16 5.66 4.62
N TYR A 274 -14.13 4.35 4.33
CA TYR A 274 -15.20 3.67 3.57
C TYR A 274 -15.82 2.45 4.27
N GLY A 275 -15.35 2.12 5.47
CA GLY A 275 -15.78 0.94 6.21
C GLY A 275 -15.09 -0.33 5.72
N ALA A 276 -14.93 -1.31 6.62
CA ALA A 276 -14.35 -2.61 6.32
C ALA A 276 -15.25 -3.45 5.40
N ASN A 277 -14.65 -4.09 4.39
CA ASN A 277 -15.37 -5.04 3.55
C ASN A 277 -15.31 -6.45 4.16
N THR A 278 -16.29 -6.74 5.01
CA THR A 278 -16.41 -8.05 5.69
C THR A 278 -16.99 -9.15 4.80
N ASN A 279 -17.26 -8.89 3.52
CA ASN A 279 -17.70 -9.91 2.56
C ASN A 279 -16.53 -10.53 1.79
N THR A 280 -15.32 -10.01 1.98
CA THR A 280 -14.12 -10.52 1.34
C THR A 280 -13.69 -11.82 2.02
N ARG A 281 -13.54 -12.89 1.21
CA ARG A 281 -12.94 -14.16 1.65
C ARG A 281 -13.58 -14.82 2.88
N THR A 282 -14.90 -14.73 3.04
CA THR A 282 -15.65 -15.23 4.23
C THR A 282 -15.71 -16.76 4.42
N GLY A 283 -14.86 -17.52 3.76
CA GLY A 283 -14.74 -18.98 3.94
C GLY A 283 -13.27 -19.36 4.03
N ASP A 284 -12.99 -20.63 4.28
CA ASP A 284 -11.62 -21.10 4.57
C ASP A 284 -10.62 -20.69 3.48
N THR A 285 -9.70 -19.80 3.86
CA THR A 285 -8.74 -19.19 2.96
C THR A 285 -7.31 -19.61 3.30
N VAL A 286 -6.55 -19.98 2.27
CA VAL A 286 -5.11 -20.22 2.37
C VAL A 286 -4.37 -19.04 1.75
N TYR A 287 -3.54 -18.38 2.55
CA TYR A 287 -2.60 -17.34 2.13
C TYR A 287 -1.20 -17.93 2.00
N GLY A 288 -0.42 -17.48 1.02
CA GLY A 288 0.94 -17.96 0.80
C GLY A 288 1.02 -19.09 -0.23
N PHE A 289 1.70 -20.19 0.12
CA PHE A 289 1.72 -21.39 -0.72
C PHE A 289 0.34 -22.04 -0.77
N ASN A 290 0.03 -22.74 -1.86
CA ASN A 290 -1.27 -23.39 -2.04
C ASN A 290 -2.46 -22.41 -1.95
N SER A 291 -2.24 -21.11 -2.20
CA SER A 291 -3.25 -20.09 -1.98
C SER A 291 -4.50 -20.31 -2.83
N ASN A 292 -5.67 -20.07 -2.22
CA ASN A 292 -6.98 -20.04 -2.88
C ASN A 292 -7.58 -18.62 -2.93
N THR A 293 -6.79 -17.58 -2.58
CA THR A 293 -7.26 -16.19 -2.50
C THR A 293 -7.71 -15.60 -3.84
N GLY A 294 -7.24 -16.17 -4.95
CA GLY A 294 -7.44 -15.59 -6.29
C GLY A 294 -6.75 -14.23 -6.45
N ARG A 295 -5.72 -13.94 -5.65
CA ARG A 295 -4.90 -12.72 -5.70
C ARG A 295 -3.43 -13.11 -5.82
N GLU A 296 -2.76 -12.60 -6.85
CA GLU A 296 -1.31 -12.76 -6.99
C GLU A 296 -0.57 -12.19 -5.75
N HIS A 297 -1.12 -11.13 -5.15
CA HIS A 297 -0.60 -10.50 -3.93
C HIS A 297 -0.39 -11.44 -2.74
N TYR A 298 -1.23 -12.46 -2.61
CA TYR A 298 -1.18 -13.42 -1.52
C TYR A 298 -0.67 -14.80 -1.95
N THR A 299 -0.20 -14.96 -3.20
CA THR A 299 0.16 -16.27 -3.76
C THR A 299 1.67 -16.45 -3.82
N LEU A 300 2.18 -17.48 -3.17
CA LEU A 300 3.59 -17.91 -3.24
C LEU A 300 3.69 -19.20 -4.06
N THR A 301 4.58 -19.20 -5.05
CA THR A 301 4.67 -20.30 -6.04
C THR A 301 6.00 -21.04 -6.00
N SER A 302 7.01 -20.51 -5.31
CA SER A 302 8.32 -21.13 -5.17
C SER A 302 9.05 -20.65 -3.92
N ALA A 303 10.11 -21.38 -3.53
CA ALA A 303 10.98 -20.99 -2.41
C ALA A 303 11.68 -19.63 -2.63
N SER A 304 11.73 -19.12 -3.87
CA SER A 304 12.27 -17.81 -4.21
C SER A 304 11.20 -16.72 -4.35
N SER A 305 9.92 -17.04 -4.14
CA SER A 305 8.85 -16.04 -4.15
C SER A 305 9.04 -15.08 -2.98
N ASN A 306 8.99 -13.78 -3.25
CA ASN A 306 9.05 -12.74 -2.23
C ASN A 306 7.66 -12.57 -1.60
N ALA A 307 7.53 -12.78 -0.29
CA ALA A 307 6.30 -12.48 0.42
C ALA A 307 6.32 -11.03 0.89
N VAL A 308 5.38 -10.21 0.42
CA VAL A 308 5.14 -8.84 0.92
C VAL A 308 3.64 -8.56 0.85
N PHE A 309 2.94 -8.73 1.96
CA PHE A 309 1.48 -8.49 2.02
C PHE A 309 0.96 -8.29 3.45
N SER A 310 -0.17 -7.61 3.56
CA SER A 310 -0.96 -7.52 4.81
C SER A 310 -2.28 -8.24 4.60
N VAL A 311 -2.59 -9.22 5.44
CA VAL A 311 -3.79 -10.05 5.31
C VAL A 311 -5.02 -9.27 5.77
N TRP A 312 -6.02 -9.19 4.89
CA TRP A 312 -7.41 -8.86 5.24
C TRP A 312 -8.30 -10.07 4.96
N ASP A 313 -9.06 -10.51 5.96
CA ASP A 313 -10.01 -11.61 5.81
C ASP A 313 -11.33 -11.26 6.53
N GLY A 314 -12.46 -11.61 5.91
CA GLY A 314 -13.81 -11.38 6.44
C GLY A 314 -14.33 -12.51 7.34
N GLY A 315 -13.62 -13.64 7.41
CA GLY A 315 -13.86 -14.75 8.32
C GLY A 315 -13.75 -16.12 7.64
N GLY A 316 -13.73 -17.18 8.42
CA GLY A 316 -13.48 -18.53 7.91
C GLY A 316 -12.66 -19.32 8.91
N VAL A 317 -12.05 -20.42 8.46
CA VAL A 317 -10.91 -21.03 9.14
C VAL A 317 -9.71 -20.96 8.21
N ASP A 318 -8.83 -20.01 8.47
CA ASP A 318 -7.82 -19.56 7.53
C ASP A 318 -6.44 -20.10 7.89
N THR A 319 -5.56 -20.15 6.90
CA THR A 319 -4.20 -20.66 7.05
C THR A 319 -3.19 -19.74 6.38
N LEU A 320 -2.16 -19.33 7.13
CA LEU A 320 -0.94 -18.78 6.55
C LEU A 320 0.02 -19.93 6.22
N ASP A 321 0.13 -20.29 4.95
CA ASP A 321 0.97 -21.39 4.48
C ASP A 321 2.30 -20.88 3.93
N LEU A 322 3.37 -21.14 4.67
CA LEU A 322 4.76 -20.80 4.35
C LEU A 322 5.59 -22.06 4.04
N SER A 323 4.94 -23.19 3.78
CA SER A 323 5.55 -24.53 3.66
C SER A 323 6.63 -24.67 2.60
N GLY A 324 6.56 -23.87 1.53
CA GLY A 324 7.55 -23.91 0.45
C GLY A 324 8.87 -23.21 0.76
N TYR A 325 9.01 -22.56 1.92
CA TYR A 325 10.26 -21.90 2.31
C TYR A 325 11.24 -22.84 3.02
N ALA A 326 12.52 -22.53 2.84
CA ALA A 326 13.64 -23.19 3.54
C ALA A 326 14.36 -22.24 4.52
N THR A 327 14.06 -20.94 4.47
CA THR A 327 14.50 -19.98 5.48
C THR A 327 13.69 -20.17 6.76
N ASN A 328 14.30 -19.85 7.91
CA ASN A 328 13.57 -19.82 9.16
C ASN A 328 12.48 -18.76 9.08
N SER A 329 11.26 -19.14 9.45
CA SER A 329 10.12 -18.24 9.56
C SER A 329 9.84 -17.92 11.02
N ASN A 330 9.48 -16.68 11.32
CA ASN A 330 8.85 -16.30 12.58
C ASN A 330 7.41 -15.93 12.27
N ILE A 331 6.47 -16.74 12.74
CA ILE A 331 5.06 -16.64 12.37
C ILE A 331 4.24 -16.18 13.57
N ASP A 332 3.62 -15.02 13.43
CA ASP A 332 2.69 -14.46 14.39
C ASP A 332 1.31 -14.33 13.75
N LEU A 333 0.34 -15.00 14.35
CA LEU A 333 -1.05 -15.04 13.87
C LEU A 333 -1.95 -14.00 14.54
N ARG A 334 -1.42 -13.20 15.46
CA ARG A 334 -2.20 -12.14 16.12
C ARG A 334 -2.49 -11.03 15.12
N ALA A 335 -3.68 -10.44 15.21
CA ALA A 335 -3.98 -9.19 14.51
C ALA A 335 -2.92 -8.12 14.84
N GLU A 336 -2.61 -7.29 13.84
CA GLU A 336 -1.63 -6.19 13.91
C GLU A 336 -0.18 -6.62 14.13
N SER A 337 0.09 -7.93 14.12
CA SER A 337 1.44 -8.46 14.22
C SER A 337 2.13 -8.59 12.87
N PHE A 338 3.43 -8.80 12.92
CA PHE A 338 4.26 -9.04 11.75
C PHE A 338 4.97 -10.39 11.86
N SER A 339 4.89 -11.15 10.77
CA SER A 339 5.67 -12.34 10.52
C SER A 339 6.88 -12.03 9.64
N SER A 340 7.92 -12.86 9.75
CA SER A 340 9.15 -12.80 8.95
C SER A 340 9.33 -14.13 8.24
N ALA A 341 9.35 -14.13 6.91
CA ALA A 341 9.43 -15.38 6.14
C ALA A 341 10.03 -15.19 4.75
N GLY A 342 10.51 -16.29 4.17
CA GLY A 342 10.99 -16.33 2.80
C GLY A 342 12.33 -15.64 2.58
N PRO A 343 12.76 -15.53 1.30
CA PRO A 343 13.98 -14.81 0.95
C PRO A 343 13.81 -13.31 1.24
N GLY A 344 14.92 -12.70 1.64
CA GLY A 344 15.13 -11.28 1.90
C GLY A 344 16.13 -10.68 0.91
N ASN A 345 16.34 -9.37 1.00
CA ASN A 345 17.33 -8.70 0.17
C ASN A 345 18.75 -9.22 0.48
N GLY A 346 19.59 -9.38 -0.55
CA GLY A 346 20.95 -9.91 -0.41
C GLY A 346 21.07 -11.36 0.06
N GLY A 347 19.99 -12.16 0.00
CA GLY A 347 19.98 -13.56 0.42
C GLY A 347 19.76 -13.80 1.91
N ALA A 348 19.42 -12.75 2.68
CA ALA A 348 18.93 -12.88 4.05
C ALA A 348 17.50 -13.43 4.10
N ALA A 349 16.89 -13.56 5.28
CA ALA A 349 15.44 -13.78 5.40
C ALA A 349 14.70 -12.44 5.29
N GLY A 350 13.48 -12.43 4.75
CA GLY A 350 12.58 -11.29 4.84
C GLY A 350 12.27 -10.98 6.32
N LEU A 351 12.27 -9.71 6.70
CA LEU A 351 11.97 -9.27 8.07
C LEU A 351 10.73 -8.39 8.09
N TYR A 352 9.76 -8.78 8.91
CA TYR A 352 8.48 -8.10 9.08
C TYR A 352 7.78 -7.81 7.75
N ASN A 353 7.73 -8.82 6.89
CA ASN A 353 7.26 -8.73 5.50
C ASN A 353 5.84 -9.28 5.28
N ILE A 354 5.25 -9.90 6.29
CA ILE A 354 3.85 -10.33 6.27
C ILE A 354 3.18 -9.78 7.52
N SER A 355 2.02 -9.14 7.38
CA SER A 355 1.24 -8.66 8.53
C SER A 355 -0.21 -9.13 8.47
N ILE A 356 -0.92 -9.02 9.59
CA ILE A 356 -2.35 -9.33 9.69
C ILE A 356 -3.07 -8.05 10.11
N ALA A 357 -4.10 -7.64 9.37
CA ALA A 357 -4.82 -6.40 9.64
C ALA A 357 -5.56 -6.43 10.99
N ALA A 358 -5.85 -5.25 11.53
CA ALA A 358 -6.67 -5.12 12.74
C ALA A 358 -8.03 -5.79 12.55
N GLY A 359 -8.47 -6.55 13.56
CA GLY A 359 -9.76 -7.25 13.54
C GLY A 359 -9.80 -8.55 12.71
N VAL A 360 -8.69 -8.95 12.07
CA VAL A 360 -8.59 -10.22 11.33
C VAL A 360 -8.11 -11.33 12.26
N VAL A 361 -8.68 -12.52 12.10
CA VAL A 361 -8.24 -13.74 12.79
C VAL A 361 -7.73 -14.71 11.72
N ILE A 362 -6.54 -15.27 11.93
CA ILE A 362 -6.00 -16.39 11.15
C ILE A 362 -5.76 -17.54 12.13
N GLU A 363 -6.40 -18.67 11.90
CA GLU A 363 -6.45 -19.78 12.86
C GLU A 363 -5.21 -20.67 12.78
N ASN A 364 -4.65 -20.84 11.58
CA ASN A 364 -3.61 -21.83 11.32
C ASN A 364 -2.37 -21.22 10.66
N ALA A 365 -1.23 -21.86 10.91
CA ALA A 365 0.02 -21.60 10.20
C ALA A 365 0.66 -22.92 9.78
N THR A 366 1.29 -22.91 8.61
CA THR A 366 2.18 -23.99 8.17
C THR A 366 3.57 -23.41 7.95
N GLY A 367 4.52 -23.80 8.80
CA GLY A 367 5.93 -23.48 8.64
C GLY A 367 6.58 -24.22 7.46
N GLY A 368 7.76 -23.77 7.07
CA GLY A 368 8.60 -24.38 6.05
C GLY A 368 9.49 -25.49 6.60
N SER A 369 10.62 -25.70 5.91
CA SER A 369 11.66 -26.65 6.33
C SER A 369 12.74 -26.03 7.23
N GLY A 370 12.59 -24.74 7.56
CA GLY A 370 13.47 -23.99 8.46
C GLY A 370 13.25 -24.33 9.94
N ASN A 371 14.03 -23.69 10.81
CA ASN A 371 13.78 -23.70 12.25
C ASN A 371 12.79 -22.58 12.57
N ASP A 372 11.52 -22.86 12.38
CA ASP A 372 10.44 -21.87 12.49
C ASP A 372 9.97 -21.70 13.95
N THR A 373 9.44 -20.52 14.27
CA THR A 373 8.89 -20.19 15.60
C THR A 373 7.52 -19.55 15.52
#